data_AF-T1CCL9-F1
#
_entry.id   AF-T1CCL9-F1
#
_cell.length_a   1.000
_cell.length_b   1.000
_cell.length_c   1.000
_cell.angle_alpha   90.00
_cell.angle_beta   90.00
_cell.angle_gamma   90.00
#
_symmetry.space_group_name_H-M   'P 1'
#
loop_
_entity.id
_entity.type
_entity.pdbx_description
1 polymer ?
#
loop_
_entity_poly.entity_id
_entity_poly.type
_entity_poly.pdbx_seq_one_letter_code
_entity_poly.pdbx_strand_id
1 'polypeptide(L)' 'RVPRPFGYFNDVLIMELITDTLGNPAPRLSEVELTPDVALEHHGFLMRQIVRMLAHGLIHGDLSEFN' A
#
# COMPACT_ATOMS: atom_id res chain seq x y z
N ARG A 1 -6.43 2.64 0.45
CA ARG A 1 -7.20 1.40 0.70
C ARG A 1 -6.23 0.23 0.71
N VAL A 2 -6.54 -0.87 1.39
CA VAL A 2 -5.73 -2.10 1.33
C VAL A 2 -6.51 -3.15 0.51
N PRO A 3 -5.86 -4.17 -0.07
CA PRO A 3 -6.57 -5.16 -0.87
C PRO A 3 -7.53 -5.97 0.01
N ARG A 4 -8.77 -6.13 -0.46
CA ARG A 4 -9.82 -6.84 0.30
C ARG A 4 -9.52 -8.35 0.34
N PRO A 5 -9.50 -9.00 1.53
CA PRO A 5 -9.41 -10.46 1.61
C PRO A 5 -10.72 -11.13 1.16
N PHE A 6 -10.60 -12.25 0.44
CA PHE A 6 -11.71 -13.11 0.01
C PHE A 6 -11.79 -14.41 0.81
N GLY A 7 -10.66 -14.94 1.28
CA GLY A 7 -10.64 -16.14 2.13
C GLY A 7 -9.23 -16.63 2.43
N TYR A 8 -9.12 -17.49 3.43
CA TYR A 8 -7.87 -18.11 3.85
C TYR A 8 -8.06 -19.63 3.95
N PHE A 9 -7.29 -20.39 3.20
CA PHE A 9 -7.45 -21.84 3.04
C PHE A 9 -6.07 -22.51 3.01
N ASN A 10 -5.82 -23.46 3.90
CA ASN A 10 -4.57 -24.26 3.91
C ASN A 10 -3.31 -23.38 3.73
N ASP A 11 -3.16 -22.36 4.58
CA ASP A 11 -2.05 -21.39 4.54
C ASP A 11 -1.97 -20.48 3.31
N VAL A 12 -3.02 -20.44 2.48
CA VAL A 12 -3.13 -19.54 1.32
C VAL A 12 -4.15 -18.45 1.58
N LEU A 13 -3.73 -17.18 1.48
CA LEU A 13 -4.62 -16.01 1.50
C LEU A 13 -5.00 -15.61 0.06
N ILE A 14 -6.30 -15.59 -0.22
CA ILE A 14 -6.86 -15.05 -1.46
C ILE A 14 -7.38 -13.64 -1.17
N MET A 15 -6.95 -12.65 -1.96
CA MET A 15 -7.37 -11.26 -1.82
C MET A 15 -7.46 -10.54 -3.17
N GLU A 16 -8.03 -9.34 -3.15
CA GLU A 16 -8.14 -8.45 -4.31
C GLU A 16 -6.78 -8.19 -4.97
N LEU A 17 -6.73 -8.27 -6.30
CA LEU A 17 -5.59 -7.79 -7.08
C LEU A 17 -5.75 -6.28 -7.33
N ILE A 18 -4.78 -5.49 -6.88
CA ILE A 18 -4.73 -4.06 -7.19
C ILE A 18 -4.05 -3.88 -8.54
N THR A 19 -4.77 -3.30 -9.50
CA THR A 19 -4.29 -3.13 -10.88
C THR A 19 -4.10 -1.68 -11.28
N ASP A 20 -3.29 -1.47 -12.30
CA ASP A 20 -3.24 -0.24 -13.08
C ASP A 20 -4.48 -0.10 -14.01
N THR A 21 -4.46 0.92 -14.86
CA THR A 21 -5.54 1.22 -15.82
C THR A 21 -5.63 0.22 -16.97
N LEU A 22 -4.61 -0.61 -17.18
CA LEU A 22 -4.54 -1.64 -18.22
C LEU A 22 -4.89 -3.03 -17.68
N GLY A 23 -5.14 -3.15 -16.38
CA GLY A 23 -5.46 -4.41 -15.70
C GLY A 23 -4.23 -5.21 -15.27
N ASN A 24 -3.02 -4.66 -15.40
CA ASN A 24 -1.81 -5.28 -14.88
C ASN A 24 -1.67 -5.00 -13.38
N PRO A 25 -0.91 -5.80 -12.61
CA PRO A 25 -0.59 -5.45 -11.22
C PRO A 25 -0.06 -4.02 -11.12
N ALA A 26 -0.60 -3.24 -10.18
CA ALA A 26 -0.13 -1.88 -9.96
C ALA A 26 1.37 -1.90 -9.59
N PRO A 27 2.15 -0.93 -10.09
CA PRO A 27 3.58 -0.86 -9.79
C PRO A 27 3.81 -0.60 -8.30
N ARG A 28 4.94 -1.08 -7.78
CA ARG A 28 5.40 -0.68 -6.44
C ARG A 28 5.84 0.77 -6.45
N LEU A 29 5.87 1.40 -5.27
CA LEU A 29 6.36 2.77 -5.16
C LEU A 29 7.84 2.86 -5.57
N SER A 30 8.64 1.82 -5.32
CA SER A 30 10.03 1.71 -5.76
C SER A 30 10.22 1.72 -7.28
N GLU A 31 9.15 1.49 -8.06
CA GLU A 31 9.18 1.36 -9.52
C GLU A 31 8.63 2.61 -10.23
N VAL A 32 8.26 3.63 -9.46
CA VAL A 32 7.64 4.85 -9.99
C VAL A 32 8.58 6.03 -9.78
N GLU A 33 8.90 6.73 -10.86
CA GLU A 33 9.57 8.03 -10.78
C GLU A 33 8.54 9.12 -10.44
N LEU A 34 8.82 9.88 -9.38
CA LEU A 34 7.97 10.96 -8.91
C LEU A 34 8.66 12.30 -9.13
N THR A 35 7.87 13.30 -9.54
CA THR A 35 8.34 14.69 -9.46
C THR A 35 8.45 15.11 -7.99
N PRO A 36 9.28 16.11 -7.66
CA PRO A 36 9.43 16.57 -6.28
C PRO A 36 8.11 16.95 -5.60
N ASP A 37 7.22 17.65 -6.31
CA ASP A 37 5.93 18.08 -5.76
C ASP A 37 5.01 16.89 -5.45
N VAL A 38 4.94 15.90 -6.33
CA VAL A 38 4.14 14.68 -6.13
C VAL A 38 4.72 13.82 -5.00
N ALA A 39 6.05 13.72 -4.90
CA ALA A 39 6.71 13.01 -3.81
C ALA A 39 6.36 13.63 -2.44
N LEU A 40 6.35 14.95 -2.33
CA LEU A 40 5.96 15.65 -1.10
C LEU A 40 4.49 15.40 -0.73
N GLU A 41 3.60 15.40 -1.72
CA GLU A 41 2.17 15.09 -1.51
C GLU A 41 2.00 13.66 -0.97
N HIS A 42 2.63 12.67 -1.62
CA HIS A 42 2.56 11.27 -1.22
C HIS A 42 3.21 11.03 0.14
N HIS A 43 4.34 11.66 0.44
CA HIS A 43 4.94 11.61 1.77
C HIS A 43 3.98 12.10 2.86
N GLY A 44 3.32 13.25 2.63
CA GLY A 44 2.30 13.76 3.54
C GLY A 44 1.12 12.80 3.72
N PHE A 45 0.69 12.14 2.64
CA PHE A 45 -0.36 11.12 2.69
C PHE A 45 0.06 9.89 3.51
N LEU A 46 1.27 9.37 3.29
CA LEU A 46 1.82 8.21 4.00
C LEU A 46 1.96 8.48 5.51
N MET A 47 2.49 9.64 5.89
CA MET A 47 2.59 10.03 7.30
C MET A 47 1.22 10.04 8.00
N ARG A 48 0.18 10.52 7.31
CA ARG A 48 -1.19 10.45 7.84
C ARG A 48 -1.69 9.02 7.98
N GLN A 49 -1.32 8.10 7.09
CA GLN A 49 -1.68 6.68 7.24
C GLN A 49 -0.95 6.03 8.41
N ILE A 50 0.34 6.33 8.60
CA ILE A 50 1.13 5.85 9.75
C ILE A 50 0.48 6.29 11.07
N VAL A 51 0.15 7.57 11.20
CA VAL A 51 -0.54 8.09 12.38
C VAL A 51 -1.90 7.41 12.59
N ARG A 52 -2.67 7.16 11.52
CA ARG A 52 -3.94 6.43 11.61
C ARG A 52 -3.75 5.00 12.10
N MET A 53 -2.76 4.26 11.59
CA MET A 53 -2.45 2.92 12.06
C MET A 53 -2.11 2.95 13.56
N LEU A 54 -1.22 3.86 13.98
CA LEU A 54 -0.83 4.03 15.38
C LEU A 54 -2.02 4.36 16.29
N ALA A 55 -2.91 5.25 15.84
CA ALA A 55 -4.12 5.61 16.58
C ALA A 55 -5.08 4.42 16.79
N HIS A 56 -4.98 3.38 15.95
CA HIS A 56 -5.73 2.14 16.09
C HIS A 56 -4.88 1.01 16.73
N GLY A 57 -3.74 1.34 17.33
CA GLY A 57 -2.85 0.37 17.98
C GLY A 57 -2.10 -0.54 17.01
N LEU A 58 -2.02 -0.18 15.72
CA LEU A 58 -1.35 -0.94 14.69
C LEU A 58 -0.02 -0.30 14.31
N ILE A 59 1.02 -1.13 14.19
CA ILE A 59 2.30 -0.77 13.59
C ILE A 59 2.48 -1.72 12.40
N HIS A 60 2.72 -1.18 11.20
CA HIS A 60 2.89 -2.00 10.00
C HIS A 60 4.06 -2.99 10.15
N GLY A 61 5.14 -2.58 10.81
CA GLY A 61 6.32 -3.43 11.09
C GLY A 61 7.33 -3.50 9.95
N ASP A 62 6.87 -3.39 8.69
CA ASP A 62 7.72 -3.44 7.49
C ASP A 62 7.29 -2.45 6.40
N LEU A 63 6.92 -1.21 6.78
CA LEU A 63 6.45 -0.21 5.82
C LEU A 63 7.65 0.37 5.07
N SER A 64 7.67 0.22 3.74
CA SER A 64 8.74 0.68 2.85
C SER A 64 8.17 0.97 1.46
N GLU A 65 9.01 1.40 0.53
CA GLU A 65 8.66 1.57 -0.89
C GLU A 65 8.30 0.26 -1.61
N PHE A 66 8.52 -0.89 -0.95
CA PHE A 66 8.26 -2.21 -1.49
C PHE A 66 6.88 -2.78 -1.12
N ASN A 67 6.21 -2.22 -0.10
CA ASN A 67 4.98 -2.75 0.53
C ASN A 67 3.88 -1.69 0.63
#